data_AF-A0A1Y1LRC6-F1
#
_entry.id   AF-A0A1Y1LRC6-F1
#
_cell.length_a   1.000
_cell.length_b   1.000
_cell.length_c   1.000
_cell.angle_alpha   90.00
_cell.angle_beta   90.00
_cell.angle_gamma   90.00
#
_symmetry.space_group_name_H-M   'P 1'
#
loop_
_entity.id
_entity.type
_entity.pdbx_description
1 polymer ?
#
loop_
_entity_poly.entity_id
_entity_poly.type
_entity_poly.pdbx_seq_one_letter_code
_entity_poly.pdbx_strand_id
1 'polypeptide(L)'
;TLPRSTSERLLAANREFVTQEKELREKYHEIIYSIAEKVMRTSQANQFKLLKVQLERDTSDLMRRLQADRREEVKALAKKHRDRDELVRVKREVASAVVDRGVTERERLGQTFEVRKEELTRQHEAVKNALVEHKQKAKTAMTKEFETRLTRAENEVCGSSNVQQ
;
A
#
# COMPACT_ATOMS: atom_id res chain seq x y z
N THR A 1 -46.93 21.20 31.99
CA THR A 1 -46.51 19.80 32.07
C THR A 1 -47.02 19.06 30.85
N LEU A 2 -46.14 18.44 30.06
CA LEU A 2 -46.56 17.61 28.91
C LEU A 2 -47.28 16.35 29.44
N PRO A 3 -48.38 15.89 28.81
CA PRO A 3 -49.03 14.64 29.19
C PRO A 3 -48.04 13.47 29.08
N ARG A 4 -48.07 12.53 30.03
CA ARG A 4 -47.14 11.39 30.11
C ARG A 4 -46.98 10.62 28.78
N SER A 5 -48.08 10.41 28.07
CA SER A 5 -48.13 9.77 26.74
C SER A 5 -47.46 10.58 25.61
N THR A 6 -47.32 11.89 25.78
CA THR A 6 -46.64 12.77 24.82
C THR A 6 -45.13 12.75 25.08
N SER A 7 -44.72 12.66 26.34
CA SER A 7 -43.33 12.46 26.75
C SER A 7 -42.77 11.11 26.27
N GLU A 8 -43.54 10.03 26.44
CA GLU A 8 -43.16 8.68 25.99
C GLU A 8 -43.05 8.58 24.46
N ARG A 9 -43.96 9.24 23.71
CA ARG A 9 -43.88 9.29 22.24
C ARG A 9 -42.66 10.08 21.75
N LEU A 10 -42.33 11.19 22.42
CA LEU A 10 -41.14 11.98 22.08
C LEU A 10 -39.84 11.20 22.33
N LEU A 11 -39.77 10.44 23.44
CA LEU A 11 -38.67 9.52 23.72
C LEU A 11 -38.49 8.46 22.63
N ALA A 12 -39.59 7.81 22.24
CA ALA A 12 -39.57 6.78 21.21
C ALA A 12 -39.06 7.34 19.88
N ALA A 13 -39.58 8.51 19.46
CA ALA A 13 -39.14 9.18 18.24
C ALA A 13 -37.66 9.59 18.30
N ASN A 14 -37.18 10.07 19.44
CA ASN A 14 -35.78 10.45 19.61
C ASN A 14 -34.84 9.24 19.53
N ARG A 15 -35.20 8.14 20.21
CA ARG A 15 -34.45 6.87 20.13
C ARG A 15 -34.38 6.36 18.70
N GLU A 16 -35.52 6.35 18.00
CA GLU A 16 -35.58 5.91 16.61
C GLU A 16 -34.71 6.79 15.70
N PHE A 17 -34.75 8.11 15.88
CA PHE A 17 -33.89 9.03 15.14
C PHE A 17 -32.39 8.76 15.37
N VAL A 18 -31.98 8.58 16.63
CA VAL A 18 -30.58 8.27 16.98
C VAL A 18 -30.15 6.93 16.39
N THR A 19 -31.03 5.92 16.39
CA THR A 19 -30.76 4.62 15.78
C THR A 19 -30.61 4.72 14.26
N GLN A 20 -31.51 5.41 13.57
CA GLN A 20 -31.43 5.59 12.11
C GLN A 20 -30.14 6.35 11.71
N GLU A 21 -29.77 7.37 12.46
CA GLU A 21 -28.52 8.10 12.23
C GLU A 21 -27.29 7.20 12.45
N LYS A 22 -27.31 6.35 13.49
CA LYS A 22 -26.24 5.37 13.76
C LYS A 22 -26.08 4.40 12.58
N GLU A 23 -27.17 3.78 12.13
CA GLU A 23 -27.15 2.85 11.00
C GLU A 23 -26.60 3.50 9.73
N LEU A 24 -27.00 4.76 9.47
CA LEU A 24 -26.51 5.51 8.32
C LEU A 24 -25.00 5.78 8.43
N ARG A 25 -24.52 6.17 9.61
CA ARG A 25 -23.09 6.41 9.85
C ARG A 25 -22.27 5.12 9.77
N GLU A 26 -22.79 4.00 10.25
CA GLU A 26 -22.18 2.68 10.09
C GLU A 26 -22.07 2.28 8.62
N LYS A 27 -23.12 2.53 7.82
CA LYS A 27 -23.09 2.28 6.38
C LYS A 27 -22.00 3.10 5.67
N TYR A 28 -21.92 4.40 5.97
CA TYR A 28 -20.86 5.25 5.40
C TYR A 28 -19.46 4.84 5.86
N HIS A 29 -19.30 4.47 7.14
CA HIS A 29 -18.05 3.94 7.67
C HIS A 29 -17.58 2.74 6.84
N GLU A 30 -18.43 1.74 6.64
CA GLU A 30 -18.05 0.56 5.85
C GLU A 30 -17.71 0.90 4.39
N ILE A 31 -18.47 1.79 3.75
CA ILE A 31 -18.19 2.25 2.37
C ILE A 31 -16.82 2.94 2.29
N ILE A 32 -16.54 3.87 3.19
CA ILE A 32 -15.29 4.65 3.19
C ILE A 32 -14.09 3.72 3.34
N TYR A 33 -14.11 2.82 4.33
CA TYR A 33 -12.99 1.92 4.57
C TYR A 33 -12.84 0.84 3.49
N SER A 34 -13.95 0.39 2.88
CA SER A 34 -13.91 -0.51 1.72
C SER A 34 -13.22 0.15 0.52
N ILE A 35 -13.55 1.42 0.23
CA ILE A 35 -12.92 2.18 -0.84
C ILE A 35 -11.44 2.43 -0.52
N ALA A 36 -11.11 2.82 0.71
CA ALA A 36 -9.74 3.04 1.15
C ALA A 36 -8.89 1.76 0.97
N GLU A 37 -9.41 0.60 1.36
CA GLU A 37 -8.74 -0.69 1.17
C GLU A 37 -8.52 -1.01 -0.31
N LYS A 38 -9.54 -0.79 -1.15
CA LYS A 38 -9.43 -1.00 -2.60
C LYS A 38 -8.35 -0.12 -3.23
N VAL A 39 -8.31 1.17 -2.87
CA VAL A 39 -7.29 2.11 -3.35
C VAL A 39 -5.90 1.71 -2.88
N MET A 40 -5.76 1.34 -1.60
CA MET A 40 -4.51 0.84 -1.02
C MET A 40 -4.00 -0.37 -1.80
N ARG A 41 -4.82 -1.43 -1.96
CA ARG A 41 -4.44 -2.65 -2.69
C ARG A 41 -4.04 -2.35 -4.14
N THR A 42 -4.75 -1.46 -4.81
CA THR A 42 -4.45 -1.04 -6.19
C THR A 42 -3.09 -0.33 -6.26
N SER A 43 -2.84 0.61 -5.34
CA SER A 43 -1.56 1.31 -5.24
C SER A 43 -0.39 0.35 -4.99
N GLN A 44 -0.55 -0.57 -4.04
CA GLN A 44 0.44 -1.59 -3.70
C GLN A 44 0.77 -2.50 -4.88
N ALA A 45 -0.25 -2.96 -5.61
CA ALA A 45 -0.06 -3.77 -6.83
C ALA A 45 0.72 -2.99 -7.92
N ASN A 46 0.39 -1.71 -8.11
CA ASN A 46 1.08 -0.85 -9.06
C ASN A 46 2.56 -0.63 -8.68
N GLN A 47 2.86 -0.46 -7.39
CA GLN A 47 4.23 -0.32 -6.90
C GLN A 47 5.07 -1.58 -7.18
N PHE A 48 4.52 -2.78 -6.97
CA PHE A 48 5.22 -4.02 -7.34
C PHE A 48 5.45 -4.14 -8.84
N LYS A 49 4.45 -3.77 -9.66
CA LYS A 49 4.59 -3.77 -11.11
C LYS A 49 5.71 -2.82 -11.55
N LEU A 50 5.76 -1.62 -10.98
CA LEU A 50 6.81 -0.64 -11.26
C LEU A 50 8.19 -1.16 -10.86
N LEU A 51 8.30 -1.81 -9.69
CA LEU A 51 9.57 -2.39 -9.24
C LEU A 51 10.09 -3.47 -10.21
N LYS A 52 9.20 -4.31 -10.77
CA LYS A 52 9.56 -5.30 -11.80
C LYS A 52 10.01 -4.64 -13.11
N VAL A 53 9.25 -3.66 -13.59
CA VAL A 53 9.60 -2.90 -14.80
C VAL A 53 10.96 -2.21 -14.64
N GLN A 54 11.28 -1.69 -13.45
CA GLN A 54 12.58 -1.10 -13.16
C GLN A 54 13.71 -2.12 -13.29
N LEU A 55 13.55 -3.34 -12.76
CA LEU A 55 14.55 -4.41 -12.91
C LEU A 55 14.77 -4.80 -14.39
N GLU A 56 13.69 -4.93 -15.15
CA GLU A 56 13.75 -5.25 -16.58
C GLU A 56 14.51 -4.18 -17.37
N ARG A 57 14.24 -2.90 -17.07
CA ARG A 57 14.94 -1.76 -17.64
C ARG A 57 16.42 -1.76 -17.26
N ASP A 58 16.75 -1.91 -15.98
CA ASP A 58 18.13 -1.90 -15.50
C ASP A 58 18.94 -3.06 -16.10
N THR A 59 18.31 -4.23 -16.26
CA THR A 59 18.91 -5.39 -16.93
C THR A 59 19.16 -5.11 -18.41
N SER A 60 18.20 -4.50 -19.11
CA SER A 60 18.35 -4.12 -20.52
C SER A 60 19.45 -3.08 -20.71
N ASP A 61 19.54 -2.10 -19.83
CA ASP A 61 20.57 -1.05 -19.84
C ASP A 61 21.96 -1.61 -19.54
N LEU A 62 22.06 -2.56 -18.61
CA LEU A 62 23.30 -3.31 -18.36
C LEU A 62 23.76 -4.06 -19.60
N MET A 63 22.88 -4.83 -20.25
CA MET A 63 23.23 -5.62 -21.44
C MET A 63 23.67 -4.72 -22.60
N ARG A 64 23.00 -3.57 -22.81
CA ARG A 64 23.40 -2.59 -23.83
C ARG A 64 24.80 -2.03 -23.56
N ARG A 65 25.10 -1.68 -22.30
CA ARG A 65 26.43 -1.18 -21.90
C ARG A 65 27.52 -2.23 -22.12
N LEU A 66 27.31 -3.46 -21.65
CA LEU A 66 28.26 -4.57 -21.84
C LEU A 66 28.58 -4.84 -23.32
N GLN A 67 27.57 -4.74 -24.20
CA GLN A 67 27.78 -4.87 -25.64
C GLN A 67 28.55 -3.70 -26.25
N ALA A 68 28.30 -2.46 -25.79
CA ALA A 68 29.04 -1.28 -26.24
C ALA A 68 30.51 -1.37 -25.82
N ASP A 69 30.78 -1.66 -24.56
CA ASP A 69 32.13 -1.81 -24.01
C ASP A 69 32.91 -2.89 -24.78
N ARG A 70 32.27 -4.04 -25.05
CA ARG A 70 32.86 -5.12 -25.86
C ARG A 70 33.24 -4.63 -27.26
N ARG A 71 32.38 -3.86 -27.92
CA ARG A 71 32.66 -3.35 -29.28
C ARG A 71 33.86 -2.41 -29.27
N GLU A 72 33.97 -1.55 -28.27
CA GLU A 72 35.08 -0.62 -28.11
C GLU A 72 36.39 -1.36 -27.81
N GLU A 73 36.37 -2.34 -26.91
CA GLU A 73 37.53 -3.17 -26.56
C GLU A 73 38.03 -3.98 -27.76
N VAL A 74 37.12 -4.61 -28.51
CA VAL A 74 37.46 -5.35 -29.74
C VAL A 74 38.08 -4.42 -30.81
N LYS A 75 37.58 -3.19 -30.93
CA LYS A 75 38.12 -2.18 -31.86
C LYS A 75 39.53 -1.74 -31.43
N ALA A 76 39.77 -1.59 -30.13
CA ALA A 76 41.09 -1.27 -29.59
C ALA A 76 42.09 -2.41 -29.84
N LEU A 77 41.69 -3.66 -29.58
CA LEU A 77 42.52 -4.85 -29.81
C LEU A 77 42.92 -5.02 -31.28
N ALA A 78 41.99 -4.78 -32.21
CA ALA A 78 42.28 -4.85 -33.64
C ALA A 78 43.36 -3.85 -34.11
N LYS A 79 43.57 -2.75 -33.38
CA LYS A 79 44.65 -1.80 -33.65
C LYS A 79 46.00 -2.23 -33.05
N LYS A 80 45.97 -3.05 -31.98
CA LYS A 80 47.14 -3.45 -31.21
C LYS A 80 47.81 -4.73 -31.74
N HIS A 81 47.01 -5.71 -32.18
CA HIS A 81 47.52 -7.01 -32.63
C HIS A 81 47.58 -7.08 -34.15
N ARG A 82 48.76 -7.42 -34.70
CA ARG A 82 48.98 -7.66 -36.14
C ARG A 82 48.85 -9.13 -36.53
N ASP A 83 49.08 -10.05 -35.59
CA ASP A 83 48.84 -11.47 -35.77
C ASP A 83 47.33 -11.76 -35.67
N ARG A 84 46.81 -12.42 -36.70
CA ARG A 84 45.41 -12.75 -36.84
C ARG A 84 44.95 -13.79 -35.82
N ASP A 85 45.76 -14.80 -35.55
CA ASP A 85 45.36 -15.91 -34.68
C ASP A 85 45.35 -15.46 -33.21
N GLU A 86 46.36 -14.70 -32.82
CA GLU A 86 46.40 -13.99 -31.54
C GLU A 86 45.17 -13.07 -31.36
N LEU A 87 44.86 -12.25 -32.37
CA LEU A 87 43.70 -11.34 -32.31
C LEU A 87 42.38 -12.12 -32.16
N VAL A 88 42.23 -13.27 -32.82
CA VAL A 88 41.06 -14.13 -32.66
C VAL A 88 40.98 -14.71 -31.25
N ARG A 89 42.10 -15.17 -30.68
CA ARG A 89 42.14 -15.69 -29.31
C ARG A 89 41.70 -14.64 -28.31
N VAL A 90 42.30 -13.45 -28.35
CA VAL A 90 41.98 -12.36 -27.41
C VAL A 90 40.53 -11.89 -27.57
N LYS A 91 39.98 -11.83 -28.79
CA LYS A 91 38.54 -11.52 -28.98
C LYS A 91 37.60 -12.55 -28.33
N ARG A 92 37.99 -13.83 -28.27
CA ARG A 92 37.23 -14.88 -27.57
C ARG A 92 37.30 -14.69 -26.07
N GLU A 93 38.49 -14.39 -25.53
CA GLU A 93 38.69 -14.11 -24.11
C GLU A 93 37.83 -12.90 -23.66
N VAL A 94 37.84 -11.81 -24.43
CA VAL A 94 36.98 -10.65 -24.18
C VAL A 94 35.49 -11.03 -24.20
N ALA A 95 35.06 -11.88 -25.14
CA ALA A 95 33.69 -12.34 -25.19
C ALA A 95 33.30 -13.14 -23.93
N SER A 96 34.19 -14.03 -23.46
CA SER A 96 33.98 -14.77 -22.21
C SER A 96 33.88 -13.83 -21.01
N ALA A 97 34.83 -12.90 -20.87
CA ALA A 97 34.85 -11.95 -19.76
C ALA A 97 33.61 -11.06 -19.72
N VAL A 98 33.07 -10.64 -20.88
CA VAL A 98 31.83 -9.86 -20.96
C VAL A 98 30.62 -10.69 -20.51
N VAL A 99 30.59 -11.99 -20.86
CA VAL A 99 29.54 -12.91 -20.40
C VAL A 99 29.62 -13.07 -18.88
N ASP A 100 30.80 -13.34 -18.34
CA ASP A 100 31.00 -13.53 -16.90
C ASP A 100 30.57 -12.28 -16.11
N ARG A 101 31.02 -11.09 -16.53
CA ARG A 101 30.55 -9.81 -15.96
C ARG A 101 29.03 -9.66 -16.05
N GLY A 102 28.44 -10.05 -17.17
CA GLY A 102 27.00 -10.00 -17.37
C GLY A 102 26.23 -10.95 -16.44
N VAL A 103 26.77 -12.13 -16.15
CA VAL A 103 26.17 -13.05 -15.17
C VAL A 103 26.22 -12.43 -13.77
N THR A 104 27.40 -12.01 -13.32
CA THR A 104 27.59 -11.42 -11.98
C THR A 104 26.74 -10.19 -11.75
N GLU A 105 26.70 -9.24 -12.70
CA GLU A 105 25.93 -8.02 -12.52
C GLU A 105 24.42 -8.27 -12.55
N ARG A 106 23.93 -9.21 -13.36
CA ARG A 106 22.51 -9.59 -13.33
C ARG A 106 22.13 -10.25 -12.01
N GLU A 107 22.99 -11.11 -11.46
CA GLU A 107 22.79 -11.70 -10.15
C GLU A 107 22.68 -10.62 -9.07
N ARG A 108 23.58 -9.63 -9.10
CA ARG A 108 23.56 -8.48 -8.18
C ARG A 108 22.29 -7.63 -8.31
N LEU A 109 21.81 -7.40 -9.54
CA LEU A 109 20.53 -6.73 -9.79
C LEU A 109 19.36 -7.54 -9.22
N GLY A 110 19.37 -8.86 -9.37
CA GLY A 110 18.37 -9.77 -8.81
C GLY A 110 18.33 -9.72 -7.28
N GLN A 111 19.50 -9.78 -6.62
CA GLN A 111 19.61 -9.66 -5.16
C GLN A 111 19.07 -8.30 -4.68
N THR A 112 19.43 -7.21 -5.38
CA THR A 112 18.94 -5.86 -5.06
C THR A 112 17.42 -5.76 -5.19
N PHE A 113 16.85 -6.40 -6.21
CA PHE A 113 15.40 -6.45 -6.42
C PHE A 113 14.69 -7.17 -5.28
N GLU A 114 15.19 -8.34 -4.84
CA GLU A 114 14.57 -9.08 -3.73
C GLU A 114 14.61 -8.28 -2.42
N VAL A 115 15.74 -7.64 -2.09
CA VAL A 115 15.82 -6.75 -0.92
C VAL A 115 14.81 -5.61 -0.99
N ARG A 116 14.67 -4.96 -2.15
CA ARG A 116 13.69 -3.87 -2.34
C ARG A 116 12.25 -4.37 -2.26
N LYS A 117 11.98 -5.57 -2.77
CA LYS A 117 10.66 -6.22 -2.75
C LYS A 117 10.26 -6.62 -1.33
N GLU A 118 11.18 -7.13 -0.53
CA GLU A 118 10.96 -7.43 0.89
C GLU A 118 10.63 -6.15 1.67
N GLU A 119 11.43 -5.09 1.49
CA GLU A 119 11.17 -3.80 2.14
C GLU A 119 9.82 -3.21 1.71
N LEU A 120 9.49 -3.26 0.42
CA LEU A 120 8.20 -2.80 -0.09
C LEU A 120 7.04 -3.60 0.53
N THR A 121 7.19 -4.91 0.67
CA THR A 121 6.20 -5.79 1.32
C THR A 121 5.99 -5.38 2.79
N ARG A 122 7.09 -5.12 3.51
CA ARG A 122 7.05 -4.67 4.91
C ARG A 122 6.30 -3.33 5.04
N GLN A 123 6.57 -2.39 4.14
CA GLN A 123 5.87 -1.10 4.10
C GLN A 123 4.37 -1.27 3.77
N HIS A 124 4.02 -2.19 2.86
CA HIS A 124 2.63 -2.48 2.53
C HIS A 124 1.84 -3.03 3.72
N GLU A 125 2.41 -3.97 4.47
CA GLU A 125 1.78 -4.50 5.67
C GLU A 125 1.66 -3.44 6.77
N ALA A 126 2.66 -2.56 6.94
CA ALA A 126 2.57 -1.45 7.88
C ALA A 126 1.38 -0.51 7.57
N VAL A 127 1.19 -0.13 6.29
CA VAL A 127 0.07 0.72 5.86
C VAL A 127 -1.28 0.01 6.07
N LYS A 128 -1.35 -1.29 5.76
CA LYS A 128 -2.55 -2.10 5.95
C LYS A 128 -2.93 -2.21 7.42
N ASN A 129 -1.96 -2.45 8.30
CA ASN A 129 -2.18 -2.50 9.74
C ASN A 129 -2.66 -1.14 10.28
N ALA A 130 -2.05 -0.03 9.82
CA ALA A 130 -2.49 1.31 10.18
C ALA A 130 -3.93 1.60 9.73
N LEU A 131 -4.33 1.15 8.53
CA LEU A 131 -5.70 1.30 8.04
C LEU A 131 -6.71 0.51 8.90
N VAL A 132 -6.37 -0.74 9.25
CA VAL A 132 -7.22 -1.58 10.11
C VAL A 132 -7.35 -0.99 11.51
N GLU A 133 -6.25 -0.54 12.10
CA GLU A 133 -6.24 0.13 13.40
C GLU A 133 -7.10 1.40 13.37
N HIS A 134 -6.93 2.22 12.35
CA HIS A 134 -7.71 3.44 12.18
C HIS A 134 -9.20 3.13 12.02
N LYS A 135 -9.57 2.09 11.24
CA LYS A 135 -10.94 1.61 11.11
C LYS A 135 -11.54 1.26 12.46
N GLN A 136 -10.83 0.44 13.23
CA GLN A 136 -11.31 -0.02 14.53
C GLN A 136 -11.48 1.13 15.52
N LYS A 137 -10.50 2.05 15.59
CA LYS A 137 -10.58 3.23 16.46
C LYS A 137 -11.77 4.12 16.12
N ALA A 138 -11.97 4.41 14.83
CA ALA A 138 -13.10 5.21 14.36
C ALA A 138 -14.44 4.54 14.68
N LYS A 139 -14.54 3.22 14.50
CA LYS A 139 -15.75 2.46 14.85
C LYS A 139 -16.04 2.52 16.34
N THR A 140 -15.04 2.26 17.19
CA THR A 140 -15.20 2.34 18.66
C THR A 140 -15.62 3.74 19.12
N ALA A 141 -15.01 4.79 18.56
CA ALA A 141 -15.37 6.16 18.89
C ALA A 141 -16.82 6.49 18.51
N MET A 142 -17.25 6.08 17.30
CA MET A 142 -18.62 6.26 16.83
C MET A 142 -19.62 5.50 17.69
N THR A 143 -19.34 4.24 18.04
CA THR A 143 -20.20 3.45 18.93
C THR A 143 -20.39 4.14 20.27
N LYS A 144 -19.29 4.58 20.91
CA LYS A 144 -19.35 5.27 22.21
C LYS A 144 -20.11 6.59 22.14
N GLU A 145 -19.98 7.33 21.04
CA GLU A 145 -20.73 8.56 20.81
C GLU A 145 -22.24 8.29 20.79
N PHE A 146 -22.70 7.29 20.02
CA PHE A 146 -24.10 6.94 19.93
C PHE A 146 -24.66 6.34 21.23
N GLU A 147 -23.89 5.53 21.95
CA GLU A 147 -24.26 5.05 23.29
C GLU A 147 -24.49 6.22 24.25
N THR A 148 -23.56 7.19 24.28
CA THR A 148 -23.67 8.39 25.13
C THR A 148 -24.91 9.22 24.78
N ARG A 149 -25.19 9.37 23.48
CA ARG A 149 -26.39 10.10 23.00
C ARG A 149 -27.68 9.39 23.39
N LEU A 150 -27.72 8.07 23.30
CA LEU A 150 -28.88 7.28 23.70
C LEU A 150 -29.14 7.38 25.21
N THR A 151 -28.11 7.21 26.03
CA THR A 151 -28.21 7.37 27.50
C THR A 151 -28.65 8.79 27.89
N ARG A 152 -28.18 9.82 27.18
CA ARG A 152 -28.59 11.20 27.43
C ARG A 152 -30.08 11.42 27.11
N ALA A 153 -30.55 10.91 25.97
CA ALA A 153 -31.96 11.00 25.58
C ALA A 153 -32.88 10.34 26.62
N GLU A 154 -32.41 9.27 27.27
CA GLU A 154 -33.13 8.58 28.34
C GLU A 154 -33.16 9.39 29.66
N ASN A 155 -32.06 10.06 30.00
CA ASN A 155 -31.91 10.82 31.24
C ASN A 155 -32.67 12.17 31.24
N GLU A 156 -32.73 12.87 30.10
CA GLU A 156 -33.39 14.19 29.98
C GLU A 156 -34.91 14.11 30.26
N VAL A 157 -35.51 12.93 30.12
CA VAL A 157 -36.95 12.73 30.36
C VAL A 157 -37.25 12.23 31.78
N CYS A 158 -36.31 11.54 32.44
CA CYS A 158 -36.46 11.13 33.84
C CYS A 158 -36.32 12.33 34.80
N GLY A 159 -35.42 13.28 34.52
CA GLY A 159 -35.24 14.51 35.32
C GLY A 159 -36.47 15.43 35.34
N SER A 160 -37.36 15.31 34.35
CA SER A 160 -38.61 16.07 34.28
C SER A 160 -39.73 15.51 35.18
N SER A 161 -39.51 14.34 35.80
CA SER A 161 -40.52 13.63 36.61
C SER A 161 -40.36 13.84 38.13
N ASN A 162 -39.23 14.42 38.58
CA ASN A 162 -38.89 14.54 40.01
C ASN A 162 -39.09 15.95 40.61
N VAL A 163 -39.74 16.88 39.90
CA VAL A 163 -39.97 18.27 40.39
C VAL A 163 -41.42 18.49 40.87
N GLN A 164 -42.13 17.41 41.23
CA GLN A 164 -43.48 17.49 41.79
C GLN A 164 -43.62 16.56 43.01
N GLN A 165 -42.91 16.88 44.10
CA GLN A 165 -43.31 16.53 45.47
C GLN A 165 -42.99 17.71 46.39
#